data_AF-A0AAE2JTB7-F1
#
_entry.id   AF-A0AAE2JTB7-F1
#
_cell.length_a   1.000
_cell.length_b   1.000
_cell.length_c   1.000
_cell.angle_alpha   90.00
_cell.angle_beta   90.00
_cell.angle_gamma   90.00
#
_symmetry.space_group_name_H-M   'P 1'
#
loop_
_entity.id
_entity.type
_entity.pdbx_description
1 polymer ?
#
loop_
_entity_poly.entity_id
_entity_poly.type
_entity_poly.pdbx_seq_one_letter_code
_entity_poly.pdbx_strand_id
1 'polypeptide(L)'
;MFLNAKEFNSKIFNKVDNVTDMSQMFLNATAFDQDLSSWKVNNVKNMNSMFLGATKFNQNLNEWNVENVTDMSWMFKDTTSFNNELSKWKPKKAIDMSHMFEGAIKFDQDISKWNVSSAKNMKDMFKDAKAFKQDLKDWDITSVSNMEGMFELATKFNGDISSWDTRNVESMSGMFKGATSFNKDISNWDTSKVKDMSYMFSDAINFNQNINTKDNSNKKTWDVSKVTDMEGMFSGATKFNSELSKWNTSNVNNMRKMFKNAKVFNNNISNFDIKNVKYFNNMFENASTFNQDLSKWSFKHLGNNKNIDTESYDLNATSWKAEWKPDSSSNTPAQPAPVEPTPTPNPVQPTPVPQPQSVPTPHKPVDPVKPDKPDQPIKPDESLKPVDPKPTDSTKPITPTKPIQPTDNKKPESKPIQPTEDKKPIQPKTPENKPDNQAKPDNKTQTKNVNNKTAFVAVSAVSILAILAISSVVILIKKKKNK
;
A
#
# COMPACT_ATOMS: atom_id res chain seq x y z
N MET A 1 29.74 9.62 -2.21
CA MET A 1 31.08 10.09 -1.77
C MET A 1 31.89 8.95 -1.15
N PHE A 2 31.35 8.30 -0.13
CA PHE A 2 31.90 7.13 0.56
C PHE A 2 31.33 5.82 -0.05
N LEU A 3 31.29 5.76 -1.38
CA LEU A 3 30.68 4.66 -2.14
C LEU A 3 31.40 3.33 -1.85
N ASN A 4 30.64 2.32 -1.40
CA ASN A 4 31.12 1.00 -1.00
C ASN A 4 32.20 1.02 0.11
N ALA A 5 32.26 2.07 0.93
CA ALA A 5 33.26 2.23 1.97
C ALA A 5 32.96 1.34 3.20
N LYS A 6 33.14 0.02 3.05
CA LYS A 6 32.64 -1.01 3.98
C LYS A 6 33.09 -0.88 5.42
N GLU A 7 34.29 -0.35 5.65
CA GLU A 7 34.90 -0.18 6.99
C GLU A 7 34.87 1.28 7.48
N PHE A 8 34.42 2.22 6.65
CA PHE A 8 34.48 3.64 6.96
C PHE A 8 33.47 4.03 8.05
N ASN A 9 33.98 4.45 9.20
CA ASN A 9 33.18 4.94 10.33
C ASN A 9 33.97 6.00 11.12
N SER A 10 34.32 7.11 10.47
CA SER A 10 35.09 8.20 11.06
C SER A 10 34.41 9.54 10.83
N LYS A 11 34.58 10.49 11.76
CA LYS A 11 34.01 11.84 11.66
C LYS A 11 34.31 12.48 10.30
N ILE A 12 33.31 13.18 9.76
CA ILE A 12 33.35 13.83 8.45
C ILE A 12 33.08 15.34 8.55
N PHE A 13 32.84 15.98 7.41
CA PHE A 13 32.57 17.40 7.25
C PHE A 13 31.56 17.94 8.28
N ASN A 14 31.88 19.10 8.83
CA ASN A 14 31.02 19.87 9.74
C ASN A 14 30.26 20.99 9.02
N LYS A 15 30.40 21.12 7.69
CA LYS A 15 29.82 22.19 6.89
C LYS A 15 29.29 21.66 5.56
N VAL A 16 27.97 21.64 5.42
CA VAL A 16 27.25 21.17 4.22
C VAL A 16 26.19 22.18 3.74
N ASP A 17 26.18 23.41 4.27
CA ASP A 17 25.10 24.39 4.08
C ASP A 17 24.82 24.74 2.62
N ASN A 18 25.80 24.59 1.72
CA ASN A 18 25.68 24.90 0.28
C ASN A 18 25.46 23.65 -0.60
N VAL A 19 25.37 22.45 -0.01
CA VAL A 19 25.20 21.21 -0.77
C VAL A 19 23.75 21.12 -1.26
N THR A 20 23.58 20.91 -2.57
CA THR A 20 22.27 20.71 -3.20
C THR A 20 21.97 19.26 -3.55
N ASP A 21 22.99 18.40 -3.58
CA ASP A 21 22.91 16.99 -3.94
C ASP A 21 23.74 16.16 -2.95
N MET A 22 23.08 15.24 -2.25
CA MET A 22 23.68 14.27 -1.33
C MET A 22 23.45 12.82 -1.80
N SER A 23 23.09 12.64 -3.08
CA SER A 23 22.82 11.32 -3.61
C SER A 23 24.03 10.39 -3.48
N GLN A 24 23.74 9.14 -3.15
CA GLN A 24 24.73 8.08 -2.99
C GLN A 24 25.89 8.46 -2.04
N MET A 25 25.68 9.37 -1.09
CA MET A 25 26.78 9.89 -0.27
C MET A 25 27.47 8.79 0.55
N PHE A 26 26.69 7.88 1.14
CA PHE A 26 27.10 6.73 1.96
C PHE A 26 26.59 5.39 1.39
N LEU A 27 26.31 5.34 0.07
CA LEU A 27 25.90 4.12 -0.63
C LEU A 27 26.85 2.96 -0.33
N ASN A 28 26.32 1.89 0.28
CA ASN A 28 27.01 0.69 0.75
C ASN A 28 28.16 0.93 1.75
N ALA A 29 28.14 2.04 2.50
CA ALA A 29 29.05 2.29 3.61
C ALA A 29 28.63 1.46 4.85
N THR A 30 28.77 0.14 4.78
CA THR A 30 28.16 -0.83 5.72
C THR A 30 28.55 -0.63 7.19
N ALA A 31 29.72 -0.05 7.49
CA ALA A 31 30.15 0.26 8.86
C ALA A 31 29.76 1.66 9.36
N PHE A 32 29.25 2.53 8.49
CA PHE A 32 29.05 3.94 8.80
C PHE A 32 27.87 4.17 9.77
N ASP A 33 28.15 4.85 10.88
CA ASP A 33 27.20 5.18 11.94
C ASP A 33 27.67 6.45 12.69
N GLN A 34 28.14 7.47 11.96
CA GLN A 34 28.62 8.73 12.56
C GLN A 34 27.50 9.77 12.67
N ASP A 35 27.47 10.49 13.79
CA ASP A 35 26.53 11.57 14.07
C ASP A 35 26.54 12.66 12.97
N LEU A 36 25.35 12.92 12.40
CA LEU A 36 25.09 13.95 11.39
C LEU A 36 24.09 15.03 11.86
N SER A 37 23.72 15.04 13.14
CA SER A 37 22.70 15.94 13.69
C SER A 37 23.00 17.43 13.50
N SER A 38 24.29 17.79 13.41
CA SER A 38 24.77 19.16 13.17
C SER A 38 24.65 19.65 11.72
N TRP A 39 24.28 18.78 10.77
CA TRP A 39 24.24 19.13 9.35
C TRP A 39 23.05 20.00 8.96
N LYS A 40 23.32 21.12 8.27
CA LYS A 40 22.28 21.98 7.69
C LYS A 40 21.99 21.59 6.25
N VAL A 41 20.96 20.77 6.07
CA VAL A 41 20.56 20.20 4.76
C VAL A 41 19.50 21.03 4.02
N ASN A 42 19.20 22.25 4.47
CA ASN A 42 18.09 23.07 3.95
C ASN A 42 18.17 23.42 2.45
N ASN A 43 19.34 23.29 1.81
CA ASN A 43 19.55 23.55 0.39
C ASN A 43 19.57 22.27 -0.47
N VAL A 44 19.52 21.09 0.16
CA VAL A 44 19.53 19.79 -0.53
C VAL A 44 18.22 19.58 -1.25
N LYS A 45 18.32 19.15 -2.52
CA LYS A 45 17.20 18.79 -3.41
C LYS A 45 17.17 17.29 -3.69
N ASN A 46 18.34 16.64 -3.72
CA ASN A 46 18.49 15.23 -4.03
C ASN A 46 19.15 14.49 -2.87
N MET A 47 18.45 13.49 -2.33
CA MET A 47 18.93 12.53 -1.33
C MET A 47 18.84 11.07 -1.81
N ASN A 48 18.71 10.85 -3.13
CA ASN A 48 18.59 9.52 -3.73
C ASN A 48 19.68 8.57 -3.22
N SER A 49 19.29 7.39 -2.73
CA SER A 49 20.21 6.35 -2.27
C SER A 49 21.25 6.80 -1.21
N MET A 50 21.01 7.90 -0.49
CA MET A 50 22.05 8.55 0.36
C MET A 50 22.68 7.58 1.37
N PHE A 51 21.88 6.71 1.99
CA PHE A 51 22.30 5.69 2.95
C PHE A 51 22.01 4.26 2.47
N LEU A 52 21.72 4.04 1.18
CA LEU A 52 21.37 2.71 0.67
C LEU A 52 22.44 1.68 1.04
N GLY A 53 22.08 0.59 1.70
CA GLY A 53 23.01 -0.45 2.15
C GLY A 53 23.96 -0.05 3.30
N ALA A 54 23.78 1.11 3.95
CA ALA A 54 24.50 1.49 5.17
C ALA A 54 23.92 0.73 6.38
N THR A 55 24.17 -0.59 6.43
CA THR A 55 23.46 -1.53 7.33
C THR A 55 23.58 -1.25 8.83
N LYS A 56 24.64 -0.57 9.28
CA LYS A 56 24.80 -0.14 10.68
C LYS A 56 24.19 1.23 10.99
N PHE A 57 23.91 2.07 10.00
CA PHE A 57 23.53 3.46 10.21
C PHE A 57 22.23 3.57 11.03
N ASN A 58 22.32 4.25 12.18
CA ASN A 58 21.21 4.49 13.09
C ASN A 58 21.44 5.76 13.93
N GLN A 59 21.64 6.90 13.27
CA GLN A 59 21.89 8.19 13.90
C GLN A 59 20.66 9.12 13.86
N ASN A 60 20.63 10.11 14.75
CA ASN A 60 19.55 11.08 14.85
C ASN A 60 19.60 12.07 13.67
N LEU A 61 18.52 12.10 12.89
CA LEU A 61 18.31 13.03 11.78
C LEU A 61 17.08 13.93 11.98
N ASN A 62 16.44 13.91 13.16
CA ASN A 62 15.12 14.52 13.35
C ASN A 62 15.12 16.04 13.11
N GLU A 63 16.22 16.75 13.43
CA GLU A 63 16.34 18.20 13.20
C GLU A 63 16.63 18.61 11.74
N TRP A 64 16.77 17.65 10.81
CA TRP A 64 17.05 17.96 9.40
C TRP A 64 15.85 18.62 8.70
N ASN A 65 16.06 19.81 8.15
CA ASN A 65 15.06 20.48 7.31
C ASN A 65 15.08 19.91 5.88
N VAL A 66 14.19 18.97 5.61
CA VAL A 66 14.02 18.30 4.31
C VAL A 66 12.96 18.95 3.40
N GLU A 67 12.43 20.14 3.71
CA GLU A 67 11.33 20.78 2.95
C GLU A 67 11.68 21.11 1.49
N ASN A 68 12.96 21.16 1.13
CA ASN A 68 13.45 21.43 -0.22
C ASN A 68 13.84 20.18 -1.03
N VAL A 69 13.82 18.99 -0.42
CA VAL A 69 14.18 17.74 -1.08
C VAL A 69 13.05 17.30 -2.00
N THR A 70 13.38 17.02 -3.26
CA THR A 70 12.45 16.56 -4.31
C THR A 70 12.59 15.07 -4.61
N ASP A 71 13.76 14.47 -4.33
CA ASP A 71 14.04 13.06 -4.52
C ASP A 71 14.59 12.45 -3.21
N MET A 72 13.82 11.55 -2.61
CA MET A 72 14.19 10.72 -1.45
C MET A 72 14.20 9.23 -1.81
N SER A 73 14.12 8.89 -3.10
CA SER A 73 14.02 7.52 -3.54
C SER A 73 15.25 6.72 -3.08
N TRP A 74 15.04 5.47 -2.65
CA TRP A 74 16.09 4.56 -2.20
C TRP A 74 16.89 5.02 -0.96
N MET A 75 16.55 6.15 -0.32
CA MET A 75 17.42 6.86 0.65
C MET A 75 17.90 5.99 1.82
N PHE A 76 17.01 5.18 2.40
CA PHE A 76 17.27 4.27 3.53
C PHE A 76 17.06 2.79 3.14
N LYS A 77 17.13 2.45 1.84
CA LYS A 77 17.01 1.04 1.44
C LYS A 77 18.12 0.20 2.07
N ASP A 78 17.77 -0.98 2.58
CA ASP A 78 18.67 -1.93 3.25
C ASP A 78 19.43 -1.36 4.47
N THR A 79 19.03 -0.21 5.04
CA THR A 79 19.57 0.28 6.33
C THR A 79 18.97 -0.52 7.49
N THR A 80 19.34 -1.80 7.57
CA THR A 80 18.71 -2.81 8.45
C THR A 80 18.78 -2.49 9.95
N SER A 81 19.65 -1.55 10.38
CA SER A 81 19.70 -1.08 11.77
C SER A 81 18.90 0.19 12.04
N PHE A 82 18.48 0.93 11.02
CA PHE A 82 17.88 2.26 11.15
C PHE A 82 16.49 2.22 11.77
N ASN A 83 16.31 2.96 12.86
CA ASN A 83 15.04 3.19 13.54
C ASN A 83 15.09 4.49 14.39
N ASN A 84 15.75 5.54 13.90
CA ASN A 84 15.83 6.84 14.58
C ASN A 84 14.67 7.75 14.18
N GLU A 85 14.22 8.59 15.12
CA GLU A 85 13.05 9.46 14.98
C GLU A 85 13.17 10.42 13.78
N LEU A 86 12.09 10.53 12.99
CA LEU A 86 11.95 11.47 11.87
C LEU A 86 10.64 12.31 11.96
N SER A 87 10.05 12.40 13.15
CA SER A 87 8.72 12.99 13.39
C SER A 87 8.60 14.48 13.01
N LYS A 88 9.73 15.21 13.00
CA LYS A 88 9.81 16.64 12.64
C LYS A 88 9.99 16.88 11.13
N TRP A 89 10.28 15.84 10.35
CA TRP A 89 10.48 15.98 8.91
C TRP A 89 9.21 16.43 8.20
N LYS A 90 9.39 17.24 7.16
CA LYS A 90 8.32 17.79 6.33
C LYS A 90 8.71 17.63 4.86
N PRO A 91 8.54 16.45 4.26
CA PRO A 91 8.93 16.16 2.87
C PRO A 91 8.00 16.82 1.82
N LYS A 92 7.57 18.06 2.06
CA LYS A 92 6.50 18.76 1.32
C LYS A 92 6.75 18.85 -0.20
N LYS A 93 8.02 18.86 -0.63
CA LYS A 93 8.41 18.91 -2.05
C LYS A 93 8.87 17.57 -2.63
N ALA A 94 8.87 16.49 -1.83
CA ALA A 94 9.27 15.18 -2.32
C ALA A 94 8.29 14.73 -3.43
N ILE A 95 8.84 14.36 -4.58
CA ILE A 95 8.10 13.87 -5.75
C ILE A 95 8.27 12.35 -5.85
N ASP A 96 9.48 11.87 -5.62
CA ASP A 96 9.81 10.45 -5.58
C ASP A 96 10.27 10.03 -4.18
N MET A 97 9.55 9.07 -3.61
CA MET A 97 9.85 8.40 -2.33
C MET A 97 9.90 6.88 -2.52
N SER A 98 10.03 6.40 -3.76
CA SER A 98 10.06 4.97 -4.05
C SER A 98 11.25 4.28 -3.41
N HIS A 99 11.05 3.06 -2.94
CA HIS A 99 12.06 2.23 -2.25
C HIS A 99 12.69 2.89 -1.00
N MET A 100 12.16 4.01 -0.49
CA MET A 100 12.84 4.84 0.51
C MET A 100 13.24 4.06 1.76
N PHE A 101 12.40 3.15 2.24
CA PHE A 101 12.64 2.27 3.39
C PHE A 101 12.59 0.77 3.01
N GLU A 102 12.81 0.41 1.73
CA GLU A 102 12.82 -0.99 1.32
C GLU A 102 13.90 -1.76 2.10
N GLY A 103 13.59 -2.91 2.70
CA GLY A 103 14.56 -3.68 3.49
C GLY A 103 15.04 -3.00 4.79
N ALA A 104 14.46 -1.86 5.19
CA ALA A 104 14.72 -1.22 6.49
C ALA A 104 14.02 -2.00 7.63
N ILE A 105 14.42 -3.26 7.83
CA ILE A 105 13.68 -4.27 8.63
C ILE A 105 13.34 -3.89 10.08
N LYS A 106 14.02 -2.89 10.67
CA LYS A 106 13.77 -2.38 12.03
C LYS A 106 12.97 -1.07 12.08
N PHE A 107 12.77 -0.40 10.96
CA PHE A 107 12.15 0.92 10.92
C PHE A 107 10.66 0.85 11.28
N ASP A 108 10.27 1.61 12.30
CA ASP A 108 8.91 1.68 12.84
C ASP A 108 8.68 3.03 13.56
N GLN A 109 9.21 4.13 13.02
CA GLN A 109 9.09 5.46 13.61
C GLN A 109 7.86 6.20 13.14
N ASP A 110 7.25 6.98 14.02
CA ASP A 110 6.08 7.81 13.70
C ASP A 110 6.42 8.85 12.63
N ILE A 111 5.78 8.68 11.47
CA ILE A 111 5.83 9.57 10.31
C ILE A 111 4.42 10.04 9.90
N SER A 112 3.41 9.83 10.76
CA SER A 112 2.01 10.19 10.51
C SER A 112 1.81 11.68 10.15
N LYS A 113 2.66 12.56 10.70
CA LYS A 113 2.62 14.01 10.52
C LYS A 113 3.40 14.53 9.31
N TRP A 114 3.99 13.65 8.50
CA TRP A 114 4.69 14.06 7.29
C TRP A 114 3.72 14.67 6.26
N ASN A 115 4.09 15.83 5.72
CA ASN A 115 3.42 16.37 4.54
C ASN A 115 4.00 15.70 3.28
N VAL A 116 3.25 14.76 2.71
CA VAL A 116 3.60 14.02 1.49
C VAL A 116 2.79 14.46 0.25
N SER A 117 2.09 15.60 0.30
CA SER A 117 1.08 15.99 -0.71
C SER A 117 1.62 16.21 -2.13
N SER A 118 2.95 16.35 -2.31
CA SER A 118 3.60 16.46 -3.62
C SER A 118 4.08 15.13 -4.20
N ALA A 119 4.06 14.05 -3.41
CA ALA A 119 4.58 12.75 -3.81
C ALA A 119 3.75 12.15 -4.94
N LYS A 120 4.44 11.62 -5.96
CA LYS A 120 3.84 10.96 -7.13
C LYS A 120 4.15 9.47 -7.16
N ASN A 121 5.34 9.10 -6.68
CA ASN A 121 5.84 7.73 -6.68
C ASN A 121 6.16 7.28 -5.25
N MET A 122 5.43 6.26 -4.78
CA MET A 122 5.65 5.56 -3.50
C MET A 122 5.87 4.05 -3.72
N LYS A 123 6.25 3.63 -4.94
CA LYS A 123 6.57 2.25 -5.26
C LYS A 123 7.54 1.65 -4.24
N ASP A 124 7.25 0.45 -3.74
CA ASP A 124 8.11 -0.33 -2.85
C ASP A 124 8.58 0.42 -1.57
N MET A 125 7.94 1.55 -1.18
CA MET A 125 8.46 2.47 -0.16
C MET A 125 8.75 1.81 1.20
N PHE A 126 7.92 0.86 1.64
CA PHE A 126 8.09 0.09 2.88
C PHE A 126 8.23 -1.41 2.63
N LYS A 127 8.66 -1.80 1.43
CA LYS A 127 8.81 -3.21 1.06
C LYS A 127 9.84 -3.90 1.95
N ASP A 128 9.50 -5.06 2.48
CA ASP A 128 10.30 -5.81 3.46
C ASP A 128 10.66 -5.01 4.74
N ALA A 129 10.02 -3.88 5.02
CA ALA A 129 10.15 -3.12 6.27
C ALA A 129 9.41 -3.85 7.41
N LYS A 130 9.91 -5.03 7.80
CA LYS A 130 9.22 -6.02 8.65
C LYS A 130 8.74 -5.49 10.01
N ALA A 131 9.36 -4.45 10.55
CA ALA A 131 8.94 -3.84 11.82
C ALA A 131 7.76 -2.87 11.67
N PHE A 132 7.60 -2.25 10.49
CA PHE A 132 6.76 -1.07 10.26
C PHE A 132 5.27 -1.38 10.47
N LYS A 133 4.61 -0.60 11.33
CA LYS A 133 3.17 -0.75 11.68
C LYS A 133 2.46 0.59 11.93
N GLN A 134 3.03 1.70 11.48
CA GLN A 134 2.56 3.06 11.80
C GLN A 134 1.25 3.42 11.09
N ASP A 135 0.43 4.24 11.76
CA ASP A 135 -0.78 4.86 11.22
C ASP A 135 -0.38 5.97 10.23
N LEU A 136 -0.98 5.97 9.03
CA LEU A 136 -0.71 6.91 7.95
C LEU A 136 -2.00 7.58 7.43
N LYS A 137 -3.10 7.54 8.20
CA LYS A 137 -4.41 8.04 7.75
C LYS A 137 -4.41 9.53 7.38
N ASP A 138 -3.54 10.31 8.00
CA ASP A 138 -3.45 11.77 7.86
C ASP A 138 -2.56 12.18 6.66
N TRP A 139 -1.99 11.21 5.92
CA TRP A 139 -1.25 11.47 4.68
C TRP A 139 -2.18 11.83 3.52
N ASP A 140 -1.98 13.04 2.97
CA ASP A 140 -2.54 13.41 1.68
C ASP A 140 -1.77 12.72 0.54
N ILE A 141 -2.30 11.58 0.06
CA ILE A 141 -1.75 10.83 -1.06
C ILE A 141 -2.38 11.20 -2.41
N THR A 142 -3.17 12.28 -2.50
CA THR A 142 -3.97 12.61 -3.69
C THR A 142 -3.12 12.79 -4.96
N SER A 143 -1.85 13.16 -4.84
CA SER A 143 -0.90 13.30 -5.96
C SER A 143 -0.24 11.99 -6.42
N VAL A 144 -0.38 10.90 -5.65
CA VAL A 144 0.32 9.64 -5.90
C VAL A 144 -0.34 8.87 -7.05
N SER A 145 0.46 8.44 -8.03
CA SER A 145 0.02 7.60 -9.14
C SER A 145 0.56 6.17 -9.08
N ASN A 146 1.66 5.93 -8.34
CA ASN A 146 2.27 4.60 -8.23
C ASN A 146 2.44 4.16 -6.76
N MET A 147 1.81 3.05 -6.39
CA MET A 147 1.91 2.36 -5.09
C MET A 147 2.25 0.86 -5.25
N GLU A 148 2.80 0.45 -6.40
CA GLU A 148 3.28 -0.93 -6.64
C GLU A 148 4.17 -1.40 -5.49
N GLY A 149 3.87 -2.56 -4.91
CA GLY A 149 4.68 -3.18 -3.85
C GLY A 149 4.88 -2.37 -2.56
N MET A 150 4.16 -1.26 -2.35
CA MET A 150 4.45 -0.28 -1.27
C MET A 150 4.60 -0.91 0.13
N PHE A 151 3.85 -1.96 0.44
CA PHE A 151 3.92 -2.73 1.68
C PHE A 151 4.19 -4.22 1.44
N GLU A 152 4.76 -4.61 0.29
CA GLU A 152 5.15 -6.00 0.01
C GLU A 152 6.10 -6.50 1.13
N LEU A 153 5.81 -7.65 1.73
CA LEU A 153 6.58 -8.26 2.84
C LEU A 153 6.72 -7.38 4.10
N ALA A 154 5.96 -6.28 4.23
CA ALA A 154 5.84 -5.51 5.47
C ALA A 154 4.99 -6.27 6.49
N THR A 155 5.50 -7.40 7.00
CA THR A 155 4.72 -8.43 7.74
C THR A 155 3.95 -7.93 8.96
N LYS A 156 4.37 -6.84 9.62
CA LYS A 156 3.65 -6.21 10.75
C LYS A 156 2.72 -5.08 10.35
N PHE A 157 2.71 -4.65 9.08
CA PHE A 157 1.93 -3.50 8.66
C PHE A 157 0.44 -3.78 8.82
N ASN A 158 -0.19 -2.96 9.65
CA ASN A 158 -1.63 -2.92 9.88
C ASN A 158 -2.02 -1.49 10.34
N GLY A 159 -1.32 -0.49 9.80
CA GLY A 159 -1.54 0.93 10.06
C GLY A 159 -2.79 1.44 9.35
N ASP A 160 -3.47 2.43 9.92
CA ASP A 160 -4.66 2.98 9.28
C ASP A 160 -4.31 3.78 8.01
N ILE A 161 -5.06 3.52 6.95
CA ILE A 161 -4.96 4.10 5.60
C ILE A 161 -6.36 4.28 4.98
N SER A 162 -7.40 4.21 5.81
CA SER A 162 -8.82 4.23 5.39
C SER A 162 -9.27 5.56 4.78
N SER A 163 -8.58 6.65 5.13
CA SER A 163 -8.84 8.02 4.65
C SER A 163 -8.15 8.35 3.31
N TRP A 164 -7.32 7.47 2.77
CA TRP A 164 -6.55 7.74 1.54
C TRP A 164 -7.44 7.92 0.30
N ASP A 165 -7.15 8.97 -0.48
CA ASP A 165 -7.89 9.33 -1.69
C ASP A 165 -7.23 8.79 -2.97
N THR A 166 -7.39 7.49 -3.19
CA THR A 166 -6.65 6.73 -4.24
C THR A 166 -7.06 7.03 -5.69
N ARG A 167 -7.90 8.04 -5.96
CA ARG A 167 -8.47 8.35 -7.30
C ARG A 167 -7.46 8.63 -8.41
N ASN A 168 -6.19 8.87 -8.06
CA ASN A 168 -5.09 9.11 -8.99
C ASN A 168 -4.11 7.95 -9.12
N VAL A 169 -4.26 6.89 -8.31
CA VAL A 169 -3.38 5.71 -8.34
C VAL A 169 -3.70 4.85 -9.56
N GLU A 170 -2.68 4.55 -10.36
CA GLU A 170 -2.76 3.76 -11.59
C GLU A 170 -2.15 2.36 -11.43
N SER A 171 -1.24 2.17 -10.47
CA SER A 171 -0.59 0.90 -10.15
C SER A 171 -0.66 0.56 -8.66
N MET A 172 -1.14 -0.65 -8.36
CA MET A 172 -1.24 -1.24 -7.02
C MET A 172 -0.79 -2.73 -6.99
N SER A 173 -0.14 -3.23 -8.04
CA SER A 173 0.29 -4.63 -8.06
C SER A 173 1.27 -4.95 -6.93
N GLY A 174 1.10 -6.11 -6.31
CA GLY A 174 1.86 -6.55 -5.14
C GLY A 174 1.73 -5.69 -3.86
N MET A 175 0.88 -4.64 -3.81
CA MET A 175 0.91 -3.62 -2.76
C MET A 175 0.92 -4.16 -1.32
N PHE A 176 0.18 -5.22 -1.02
CA PHE A 176 0.12 -5.90 0.28
C PHE A 176 0.60 -7.36 0.24
N LYS A 177 1.36 -7.73 -0.80
CA LYS A 177 1.85 -9.11 -0.99
C LYS A 177 2.71 -9.54 0.21
N GLY A 178 2.31 -10.57 0.94
CA GLY A 178 2.99 -11.05 2.14
C GLY A 178 2.94 -10.08 3.34
N ALA A 179 2.09 -9.04 3.31
CA ALA A 179 1.78 -8.21 4.46
C ALA A 179 0.87 -8.98 5.43
N THR A 180 1.40 -10.02 6.07
CA THR A 180 0.62 -11.05 6.76
C THR A 180 -0.30 -10.54 7.87
N SER A 181 0.03 -9.41 8.51
CA SER A 181 -0.81 -8.77 9.54
C SER A 181 -1.89 -7.83 9.01
N PHE A 182 -1.86 -7.47 7.71
CA PHE A 182 -2.71 -6.42 7.16
C PHE A 182 -4.18 -6.85 7.07
N ASN A 183 -5.06 -6.06 7.69
CA ASN A 183 -6.51 -6.24 7.64
C ASN A 183 -7.25 -4.91 7.97
N LYS A 184 -6.77 -3.78 7.45
CA LYS A 184 -7.37 -2.44 7.67
C LYS A 184 -8.38 -2.08 6.59
N ASP A 185 -9.44 -1.36 6.98
CA ASP A 185 -10.50 -0.95 6.07
C ASP A 185 -9.94 -0.08 4.94
N ILE A 186 -10.17 -0.53 3.72
CA ILE A 186 -9.82 0.13 2.45
C ILE A 186 -11.06 0.24 1.54
N SER A 187 -12.25 0.00 2.08
CA SER A 187 -13.52 -0.06 1.34
C SER A 187 -13.96 1.29 0.72
N ASN A 188 -13.28 2.37 1.10
CA ASN A 188 -13.46 3.73 0.57
C ASN A 188 -12.55 4.07 -0.63
N TRP A 189 -11.63 3.18 -1.01
CA TRP A 189 -10.66 3.42 -2.08
C TRP A 189 -11.31 3.43 -3.47
N ASP A 190 -10.94 4.43 -4.28
CA ASP A 190 -11.26 4.50 -5.71
C ASP A 190 -10.14 3.78 -6.49
N THR A 191 -10.50 2.69 -7.17
CA THR A 191 -9.57 1.89 -8.00
C THR A 191 -9.81 2.10 -9.50
N SER A 192 -10.65 3.07 -9.89
CA SER A 192 -11.16 3.22 -11.27
C SER A 192 -10.10 3.54 -12.33
N LYS A 193 -8.86 3.84 -11.94
CA LYS A 193 -7.70 4.00 -12.84
C LYS A 193 -6.74 2.80 -12.86
N VAL A 194 -6.85 1.89 -11.90
CA VAL A 194 -5.95 0.74 -11.75
C VAL A 194 -6.18 -0.27 -12.87
N LYS A 195 -5.10 -0.72 -13.50
CA LYS A 195 -5.12 -1.74 -14.57
C LYS A 195 -4.53 -3.08 -14.15
N ASP A 196 -3.61 -3.06 -13.19
CA ASP A 196 -2.89 -4.22 -12.69
C ASP A 196 -3.11 -4.34 -11.18
N MET A 197 -3.77 -5.42 -10.77
CA MET A 197 -3.97 -5.83 -9.38
C MET A 197 -3.28 -7.18 -9.10
N SER A 198 -2.37 -7.61 -9.98
CA SER A 198 -1.64 -8.86 -9.81
C SER A 198 -0.94 -8.89 -8.45
N TYR A 199 -1.10 -10.01 -7.77
CA TYR A 199 -0.56 -10.33 -6.44
C TYR A 199 -0.90 -9.33 -5.31
N MET A 200 -1.84 -8.39 -5.49
CA MET A 200 -2.07 -7.27 -4.56
C MET A 200 -2.24 -7.72 -3.09
N PHE A 201 -2.92 -8.84 -2.83
CA PHE A 201 -3.12 -9.45 -1.51
C PHE A 201 -2.57 -10.89 -1.43
N SER A 202 -1.64 -11.28 -2.32
CA SER A 202 -1.00 -12.61 -2.28
C SER A 202 -0.31 -12.79 -0.93
N ASP A 203 -0.60 -13.88 -0.21
CA ASP A 203 -0.08 -14.19 1.11
C ASP A 203 -0.36 -13.12 2.20
N ALA A 204 -1.34 -12.22 1.97
CA ALA A 204 -1.92 -11.35 2.99
C ALA A 204 -2.85 -12.17 3.91
N ILE A 205 -2.25 -13.07 4.70
CA ILE A 205 -2.91 -14.14 5.46
C ILE A 205 -4.15 -13.70 6.23
N ASN A 206 -4.12 -12.51 6.86
CA ASN A 206 -5.22 -11.99 7.68
C ASN A 206 -6.24 -11.12 6.95
N PHE A 207 -6.03 -10.79 5.67
CA PHE A 207 -6.88 -9.85 4.95
C PHE A 207 -8.26 -10.41 4.66
N ASN A 208 -9.30 -9.71 5.12
CA ASN A 208 -10.71 -10.05 4.87
C ASN A 208 -11.63 -8.81 4.93
N GLN A 209 -11.23 -7.72 4.28
CA GLN A 209 -12.01 -6.46 4.27
C GLN A 209 -13.00 -6.41 3.11
N ASN A 210 -14.06 -5.63 3.29
CA ASN A 210 -15.08 -5.44 2.24
C ASN A 210 -14.52 -4.60 1.09
N ILE A 211 -14.23 -5.28 -0.01
CA ILE A 211 -13.74 -4.69 -1.26
C ILE A 211 -14.73 -4.87 -2.42
N ASN A 212 -16.01 -5.12 -2.12
CA ASN A 212 -17.06 -5.14 -3.12
C ASN A 212 -17.30 -3.71 -3.65
N THR A 213 -17.63 -3.56 -4.93
CA THR A 213 -17.85 -2.25 -5.55
C THR A 213 -19.01 -1.52 -4.87
N LYS A 214 -18.75 -0.34 -4.29
CA LYS A 214 -19.81 0.54 -3.77
C LYS A 214 -20.00 1.69 -4.75
N ASP A 215 -21.11 1.68 -5.46
CA ASP A 215 -21.53 2.78 -6.32
C ASP A 215 -22.65 3.56 -5.60
N ASN A 216 -22.34 4.78 -5.18
CA ASN A 216 -23.33 5.78 -4.80
C ASN A 216 -23.20 6.96 -5.75
N SER A 217 -24.26 7.77 -5.89
CA SER A 217 -24.37 8.83 -6.91
C SER A 217 -23.21 9.83 -6.97
N ASN A 218 -22.38 9.90 -5.92
CA ASN A 218 -21.30 10.87 -5.77
C ASN A 218 -19.90 10.23 -5.74
N LYS A 219 -19.77 8.93 -5.47
CA LYS A 219 -18.48 8.22 -5.42
C LYS A 219 -18.66 6.73 -5.70
N LYS A 220 -17.80 6.21 -6.58
CA LYS A 220 -17.64 4.77 -6.82
C LYS A 220 -16.34 4.28 -6.19
N THR A 221 -16.41 3.29 -5.31
CA THR A 221 -15.24 2.65 -4.67
C THR A 221 -15.11 1.22 -5.15
N TRP A 222 -13.88 0.70 -5.20
CA TRP A 222 -13.57 -0.63 -5.75
C TRP A 222 -14.13 -0.86 -7.16
N ASP A 223 -14.01 0.16 -8.03
CA ASP A 223 -14.29 0.01 -9.45
C ASP A 223 -13.15 -0.75 -10.13
N VAL A 224 -13.35 -2.05 -10.34
CA VAL A 224 -12.40 -2.92 -11.05
C VAL A 224 -12.61 -2.94 -12.57
N SER A 225 -13.50 -2.11 -13.12
CA SER A 225 -13.89 -2.18 -14.54
C SER A 225 -12.77 -1.88 -15.55
N LYS A 226 -11.66 -1.27 -15.13
CA LYS A 226 -10.45 -1.06 -15.97
C LYS A 226 -9.34 -2.07 -15.70
N VAL A 227 -9.50 -2.98 -14.73
CA VAL A 227 -8.49 -3.97 -14.38
C VAL A 227 -8.38 -5.01 -15.49
N THR A 228 -7.14 -5.25 -15.91
CA THR A 228 -6.77 -6.22 -16.94
C THR A 228 -6.04 -7.43 -16.37
N ASP A 229 -5.33 -7.29 -15.25
CA ASP A 229 -4.59 -8.39 -14.60
C ASP A 229 -4.98 -8.54 -13.12
N MET A 230 -5.35 -9.77 -12.72
CA MET A 230 -5.68 -10.21 -11.36
C MET A 230 -4.89 -11.48 -10.97
N GLU A 231 -3.77 -11.79 -11.63
CA GLU A 231 -2.97 -12.98 -11.32
C GLU A 231 -2.55 -13.02 -9.86
N GLY A 232 -2.89 -14.11 -9.16
CA GLY A 232 -2.51 -14.33 -7.78
C GLY A 232 -3.07 -13.31 -6.78
N MET A 233 -4.07 -12.49 -7.16
CA MET A 233 -4.54 -11.36 -6.34
C MET A 233 -4.83 -11.73 -4.87
N PHE A 234 -5.42 -12.91 -4.61
CA PHE A 234 -5.68 -13.46 -3.27
C PHE A 234 -4.96 -14.80 -3.04
N SER A 235 -3.91 -15.12 -3.81
CA SER A 235 -3.15 -16.36 -3.68
C SER A 235 -2.56 -16.47 -2.28
N GLY A 236 -2.98 -17.44 -1.45
CA GLY A 236 -2.50 -17.59 -0.07
C GLY A 236 -3.15 -16.66 0.96
N ALA A 237 -4.14 -15.85 0.57
CA ALA A 237 -4.93 -15.03 1.50
C ALA A 237 -5.92 -15.92 2.30
N THR A 238 -5.39 -16.73 3.23
CA THR A 238 -6.13 -17.86 3.84
C THR A 238 -7.37 -17.50 4.65
N LYS A 239 -7.58 -16.22 5.01
CA LYS A 239 -8.80 -15.74 5.68
C LYS A 239 -9.76 -14.96 4.76
N PHE A 240 -9.39 -14.74 3.50
CA PHE A 240 -10.18 -13.94 2.59
C PHE A 240 -11.49 -14.66 2.19
N ASN A 241 -12.62 -14.04 2.53
CA ASN A 241 -13.97 -14.47 2.18
C ASN A 241 -14.92 -13.26 2.15
N SER A 242 -14.51 -12.17 1.49
CA SER A 242 -15.37 -11.02 1.21
C SER A 242 -16.25 -11.25 -0.02
N GLU A 243 -17.40 -10.60 -0.05
CA GLU A 243 -18.27 -10.49 -1.22
C GLU A 243 -17.56 -9.74 -2.37
N LEU A 244 -17.75 -10.20 -3.62
CA LEU A 244 -17.24 -9.59 -4.86
C LEU A 244 -18.34 -9.46 -5.94
N SER A 245 -19.60 -9.56 -5.54
CA SER A 245 -20.79 -9.70 -6.41
C SER A 245 -21.05 -8.52 -7.36
N LYS A 246 -20.44 -7.36 -7.11
CA LYS A 246 -20.60 -6.13 -7.91
C LYS A 246 -19.40 -5.80 -8.79
N TRP A 247 -18.36 -6.64 -8.76
CA TRP A 247 -17.17 -6.48 -9.60
C TRP A 247 -17.51 -6.64 -11.08
N ASN A 248 -17.11 -5.66 -11.89
CA ASN A 248 -17.13 -5.76 -13.34
C ASN A 248 -15.78 -6.25 -13.85
N THR A 249 -15.65 -7.56 -14.08
CA THR A 249 -14.41 -8.19 -14.57
C THR A 249 -14.28 -8.20 -16.09
N SER A 250 -15.14 -7.50 -16.84
CA SER A 250 -15.25 -7.67 -18.30
C SER A 250 -14.00 -7.31 -19.10
N ASN A 251 -13.03 -6.60 -18.51
CA ASN A 251 -11.74 -6.26 -19.14
C ASN A 251 -10.56 -7.11 -18.64
N VAL A 252 -10.78 -8.01 -17.66
CA VAL A 252 -9.73 -8.88 -17.11
C VAL A 252 -9.31 -9.89 -18.18
N ASN A 253 -8.00 -10.04 -18.36
CA ASN A 253 -7.37 -10.99 -19.26
C ASN A 253 -6.58 -12.10 -18.53
N ASN A 254 -6.23 -11.90 -17.26
CA ASN A 254 -5.43 -12.84 -16.47
C ASN A 254 -6.05 -13.04 -15.07
N MET A 255 -6.45 -14.28 -14.76
CA MET A 255 -6.97 -14.72 -13.45
C MET A 255 -6.17 -15.92 -12.90
N ARG A 256 -4.96 -16.16 -13.40
CA ARG A 256 -4.05 -17.22 -12.93
C ARG A 256 -3.94 -17.19 -11.42
N LYS A 257 -4.11 -18.34 -10.75
CA LYS A 257 -3.90 -18.48 -9.29
C LYS A 257 -4.71 -17.50 -8.42
N MET A 258 -5.74 -16.81 -8.94
CA MET A 258 -6.39 -15.67 -8.26
C MET A 258 -6.83 -15.99 -6.81
N PHE A 259 -7.34 -17.20 -6.57
CA PHE A 259 -7.75 -17.74 -5.27
C PHE A 259 -6.95 -19.00 -4.86
N LYS A 260 -5.76 -19.22 -5.44
CA LYS A 260 -4.88 -20.35 -5.07
C LYS A 260 -4.61 -20.32 -3.57
N ASN A 261 -4.77 -21.43 -2.86
CA ASN A 261 -4.61 -21.52 -1.41
C ASN A 261 -5.50 -20.56 -0.58
N ALA A 262 -6.53 -19.93 -1.16
CA ALA A 262 -7.50 -19.12 -0.43
C ALA A 262 -8.51 -20.04 0.30
N LYS A 263 -8.01 -20.73 1.33
CA LYS A 263 -8.61 -21.95 1.91
C LYS A 263 -10.08 -21.84 2.35
N VAL A 264 -10.52 -20.63 2.73
CA VAL A 264 -11.87 -20.34 3.25
C VAL A 264 -12.75 -19.53 2.28
N PHE A 265 -12.23 -19.21 1.09
CA PHE A 265 -12.99 -18.46 0.10
C PHE A 265 -14.14 -19.31 -0.45
N ASN A 266 -15.36 -18.78 -0.36
CA ASN A 266 -16.58 -19.40 -0.86
C ASN A 266 -17.69 -18.35 -1.16
N ASN A 267 -17.31 -17.13 -1.55
CA ASN A 267 -18.28 -16.13 -1.98
C ASN A 267 -18.70 -16.36 -3.44
N ASN A 268 -19.96 -16.05 -3.75
CA ASN A 268 -20.50 -16.18 -5.10
C ASN A 268 -19.82 -15.18 -6.05
N ILE A 269 -19.25 -15.70 -7.14
CA ILE A 269 -18.57 -14.97 -8.23
C ILE A 269 -19.13 -15.33 -9.61
N SER A 270 -20.32 -15.95 -9.66
CA SER A 270 -21.01 -16.30 -10.92
C SER A 270 -21.30 -15.10 -11.82
N ASN A 271 -21.28 -13.88 -11.26
CA ASN A 271 -21.39 -12.61 -11.96
C ASN A 271 -20.13 -12.18 -12.72
N PHE A 272 -18.97 -12.81 -12.51
CA PHE A 272 -17.74 -12.44 -13.21
C PHE A 272 -17.91 -12.68 -14.71
N ASP A 273 -17.78 -11.61 -15.50
CA ASP A 273 -17.64 -11.71 -16.94
C ASP A 273 -16.22 -12.18 -17.25
N ILE A 274 -16.12 -13.39 -17.78
CA ILE A 274 -14.85 -14.05 -18.11
C ILE A 274 -14.53 -14.04 -19.60
N LYS A 275 -15.32 -13.38 -20.46
CA LYS A 275 -15.22 -13.50 -21.94
C LYS A 275 -13.88 -13.07 -22.56
N ASN A 276 -13.09 -12.30 -21.81
CA ASN A 276 -11.79 -11.76 -22.21
C ASN A 276 -10.62 -12.41 -21.47
N VAL A 277 -10.88 -13.29 -20.49
CA VAL A 277 -9.85 -13.90 -19.64
C VAL A 277 -9.16 -15.02 -20.41
N LYS A 278 -7.87 -14.87 -20.68
CA LYS A 278 -7.06 -15.83 -21.46
C LYS A 278 -6.39 -16.89 -20.59
N TYR A 279 -6.20 -16.59 -19.31
CA TYR A 279 -5.37 -17.41 -18.41
C TYR A 279 -6.08 -17.68 -17.08
N PHE A 280 -6.33 -18.96 -16.78
CA PHE A 280 -7.06 -19.42 -15.59
C PHE A 280 -6.27 -20.42 -14.72
N ASN A 281 -5.04 -20.80 -15.11
CA ASN A 281 -4.36 -21.92 -14.46
C ASN A 281 -4.27 -21.72 -12.95
N ASN A 282 -4.70 -22.75 -12.24
CA ASN A 282 -4.60 -22.88 -10.80
C ASN A 282 -5.45 -21.84 -10.04
N MET A 283 -6.45 -21.22 -10.68
CA MET A 283 -7.28 -20.15 -10.11
C MET A 283 -7.84 -20.51 -8.72
N PHE A 284 -8.30 -21.74 -8.53
CA PHE A 284 -8.84 -22.27 -7.27
C PHE A 284 -7.95 -23.40 -6.69
N GLU A 285 -6.65 -23.45 -7.03
CA GLU A 285 -5.77 -24.53 -6.59
C GLU A 285 -5.71 -24.59 -5.06
N ASN A 286 -6.11 -25.71 -4.46
CA ASN A 286 -6.25 -25.89 -3.00
C ASN A 286 -7.21 -24.88 -2.31
N ALA A 287 -8.17 -24.29 -3.02
CA ALA A 287 -9.24 -23.46 -2.44
C ALA A 287 -10.32 -24.37 -1.79
N SER A 288 -9.95 -25.01 -0.67
CA SER A 288 -10.63 -26.19 -0.13
C SER A 288 -12.12 -26.03 0.19
N THR A 289 -12.61 -24.83 0.53
CA THR A 289 -14.03 -24.57 0.80
C THR A 289 -14.86 -24.15 -0.41
N PHE A 290 -14.22 -23.83 -1.54
CA PHE A 290 -14.91 -23.23 -2.67
C PHE A 290 -15.89 -24.23 -3.30
N ASN A 291 -17.16 -23.87 -3.34
CA ASN A 291 -18.25 -24.69 -3.86
C ASN A 291 -19.42 -23.80 -4.29
N GLN A 292 -19.19 -22.94 -5.28
CA GLN A 292 -20.21 -22.06 -5.88
C GLN A 292 -20.62 -22.56 -7.26
N ASP A 293 -21.87 -22.30 -7.64
CA ASP A 293 -22.38 -22.58 -8.99
C ASP A 293 -21.80 -21.59 -10.02
N LEU A 294 -20.82 -22.06 -10.79
CA LEU A 294 -20.25 -21.37 -11.94
C LEU A 294 -20.61 -22.07 -13.28
N SER A 295 -21.65 -22.90 -13.31
CA SER A 295 -22.11 -23.61 -14.53
C SER A 295 -22.41 -22.69 -15.72
N LYS A 296 -22.68 -21.40 -15.44
CA LYS A 296 -22.93 -20.35 -16.44
C LYS A 296 -21.68 -19.76 -17.10
N TRP A 297 -20.49 -20.02 -16.55
CA TRP A 297 -19.22 -19.58 -17.15
C TRP A 297 -18.93 -20.39 -18.43
N SER A 298 -18.47 -19.72 -19.48
CA SER A 298 -18.25 -20.35 -20.79
C SER A 298 -16.86 -20.03 -21.36
N PHE A 299 -16.02 -21.06 -21.43
CA PHE A 299 -14.65 -21.00 -21.98
C PHE A 299 -14.58 -21.05 -23.52
N LYS A 300 -15.71 -20.99 -24.23
CA LYS A 300 -15.75 -21.06 -25.72
C LYS A 300 -14.89 -20.00 -26.41
N HIS A 301 -14.77 -18.81 -25.81
CA HIS A 301 -13.99 -17.69 -26.33
C HIS A 301 -12.48 -18.01 -26.45
N LEU A 302 -11.99 -19.04 -25.77
CA LEU A 302 -10.60 -19.52 -25.87
C LEU A 302 -10.33 -20.31 -27.16
N GLY A 303 -11.36 -20.93 -27.76
CA GLY A 303 -11.23 -21.72 -28.99
C GLY A 303 -10.11 -22.76 -28.90
N ASN A 304 -9.19 -22.73 -29.88
CA ASN A 304 -8.02 -23.61 -29.94
C ASN A 304 -6.89 -23.23 -28.97
N ASN A 305 -7.00 -22.12 -28.23
CA ASN A 305 -6.04 -21.74 -27.18
C ASN A 305 -6.35 -22.41 -25.83
N LYS A 306 -7.29 -23.35 -25.78
CA LYS A 306 -7.42 -24.31 -24.67
C LYS A 306 -6.13 -25.14 -24.59
N ASN A 307 -5.24 -24.73 -23.71
CA ASN A 307 -4.02 -25.46 -23.34
C ASN A 307 -4.19 -26.04 -21.92
N ILE A 308 -3.20 -26.80 -21.44
CA ILE A 308 -3.08 -27.27 -20.05
C ILE A 308 -3.40 -26.17 -19.02
N ASP A 309 -3.04 -24.91 -19.33
CA ASP A 309 -3.34 -23.73 -18.52
C ASP A 309 -4.86 -23.48 -18.27
N THR A 310 -5.74 -24.15 -18.99
CA THR A 310 -7.21 -24.00 -18.91
C THR A 310 -7.91 -25.21 -18.31
N GLU A 311 -7.19 -26.31 -18.10
CA GLU A 311 -7.69 -27.55 -17.48
C GLU A 311 -7.30 -27.65 -16.00
N SER A 312 -6.36 -26.81 -15.56
CA SER A 312 -5.76 -26.81 -14.22
C SER A 312 -6.42 -25.80 -13.26
N TYR A 313 -7.62 -25.28 -13.56
CA TYR A 313 -8.21 -24.16 -12.80
C TYR A 313 -8.72 -24.56 -11.40
N ASP A 314 -9.08 -25.82 -11.18
CA ASP A 314 -9.74 -26.35 -9.98
C ASP A 314 -8.92 -27.43 -9.23
N LEU A 315 -7.62 -27.55 -9.49
CA LEU A 315 -6.76 -28.55 -8.85
C LEU A 315 -6.91 -28.58 -7.32
N ASN A 316 -7.30 -29.73 -6.76
CA ASN A 316 -7.53 -29.89 -5.32
C ASN A 316 -8.60 -28.95 -4.72
N ALA A 317 -9.54 -28.42 -5.51
CA ALA A 317 -10.75 -27.74 -5.02
C ALA A 317 -11.76 -28.79 -4.50
N THR A 318 -11.41 -29.49 -3.41
CA THR A 318 -12.03 -30.76 -2.99
C THR A 318 -13.52 -30.67 -2.62
N SER A 319 -14.03 -29.49 -2.27
CA SER A 319 -15.46 -29.30 -1.96
C SER A 319 -16.33 -28.99 -3.19
N TRP A 320 -15.73 -28.73 -4.35
CA TRP A 320 -16.48 -28.21 -5.50
C TRP A 320 -17.19 -29.33 -6.26
N LYS A 321 -18.52 -29.32 -6.19
CA LYS A 321 -19.38 -30.26 -6.92
C LYS A 321 -19.17 -30.19 -8.42
N ALA A 322 -19.11 -31.35 -9.10
CA ALA A 322 -18.94 -31.43 -10.54
C ALA A 322 -20.02 -30.69 -11.35
N GLU A 323 -21.28 -30.76 -10.90
CA GLU A 323 -22.44 -30.09 -11.53
C GLU A 323 -22.39 -28.56 -11.50
N TRP A 324 -21.52 -27.98 -10.66
CA TRP A 324 -21.35 -26.55 -10.44
C TRP A 324 -20.06 -25.99 -11.05
N LYS A 325 -19.25 -26.85 -11.69
CA LYS A 325 -18.05 -26.43 -12.42
C LYS A 325 -18.44 -25.86 -13.78
N PRO A 326 -17.70 -24.85 -14.29
CA PRO A 326 -17.89 -24.39 -15.67
C PRO A 326 -17.59 -25.53 -16.65
N ASP A 327 -18.35 -25.58 -17.73
CA ASP A 327 -18.13 -26.59 -18.76
C ASP A 327 -16.90 -26.22 -19.61
N SER A 328 -15.80 -26.94 -19.39
CA SER A 328 -14.56 -26.83 -20.17
C SER A 328 -14.69 -27.41 -21.58
N SER A 329 -15.75 -28.18 -21.87
CA SER A 329 -15.89 -29.00 -23.07
C SER A 329 -16.95 -28.52 -24.06
N SER A 330 -18.10 -27.99 -23.60
CA SER A 330 -19.27 -27.89 -24.48
C SER A 330 -19.28 -26.73 -25.47
N ASN A 331 -19.84 -27.04 -26.65
CA ASN A 331 -20.31 -26.06 -27.62
C ASN A 331 -21.79 -25.67 -27.41
N THR A 332 -22.51 -26.30 -26.48
CA THR A 332 -23.94 -26.11 -26.22
C THR A 332 -24.25 -24.67 -25.78
N PRO A 333 -25.18 -23.94 -26.42
CA PRO A 333 -25.71 -22.69 -25.86
C PRO A 333 -26.30 -22.92 -24.47
N ALA A 334 -26.36 -21.88 -23.63
CA ALA A 334 -26.91 -22.01 -22.28
C ALA A 334 -28.34 -22.58 -22.34
N GLN A 335 -28.50 -23.82 -21.87
CA GLN A 335 -29.82 -24.39 -21.67
C GLN A 335 -30.41 -23.68 -20.44
N PRO A 336 -31.58 -23.02 -20.54
CA PRO A 336 -32.28 -22.57 -19.34
C PRO A 336 -32.59 -23.82 -18.51
N ALA A 337 -32.18 -23.82 -17.24
CA ALA A 337 -32.66 -24.82 -16.30
C ALA A 337 -34.20 -24.80 -16.33
N PRO A 338 -34.89 -25.96 -16.28
CA PRO A 338 -36.33 -25.97 -16.18
C PRO A 338 -36.74 -25.13 -14.95
N VAL A 339 -37.70 -24.23 -15.15
CA VAL A 339 -38.22 -23.40 -14.07
C VAL A 339 -38.96 -24.34 -13.12
N GLU A 340 -38.33 -24.67 -11.98
CA GLU A 340 -39.08 -25.24 -10.87
C GLU A 340 -40.18 -24.24 -10.49
N PRO A 341 -41.46 -24.65 -10.46
CA PRO A 341 -42.53 -23.76 -10.07
C PRO A 341 -42.27 -23.26 -8.65
N THR A 342 -42.20 -21.95 -8.48
CA THR A 342 -42.13 -21.34 -7.16
C THR A 342 -43.32 -21.80 -6.33
N PRO A 343 -43.13 -22.31 -5.10
CA PRO A 343 -44.27 -22.62 -4.24
C PRO A 343 -45.03 -21.32 -4.00
N THR A 344 -46.33 -21.33 -4.34
CA THR A 344 -47.23 -20.21 -4.12
C THR A 344 -47.14 -19.74 -2.66
N PRO A 345 -46.96 -18.43 -2.41
CA PRO A 345 -47.06 -17.90 -1.05
C PRO A 345 -48.43 -18.24 -0.48
N ASN A 346 -48.48 -18.88 0.69
CA ASN A 346 -49.72 -19.04 1.43
C ASN A 346 -50.32 -17.64 1.70
N PRO A 347 -51.65 -17.46 1.56
CA PRO A 347 -52.28 -16.17 1.77
C PRO A 347 -51.99 -15.64 3.18
N VAL A 348 -51.51 -14.40 3.25
CA VAL A 348 -51.20 -13.72 4.51
C VAL A 348 -52.48 -13.56 5.32
N GLN A 349 -52.57 -14.25 6.46
CA GLN A 349 -53.63 -14.03 7.44
C GLN A 349 -53.51 -12.59 7.98
N PRO A 350 -54.58 -11.79 7.98
CA PRO A 350 -54.50 -10.41 8.46
C PRO A 350 -54.18 -10.36 9.95
N THR A 351 -53.20 -9.55 10.32
CA THR A 351 -52.89 -9.23 11.72
C THR A 351 -54.01 -8.37 12.33
N PRO A 352 -54.36 -8.58 13.60
CA PRO A 352 -55.42 -7.80 14.25
C PRO A 352 -55.00 -6.35 14.47
N VAL A 353 -55.94 -5.43 14.25
CA VAL A 353 -55.78 -3.99 14.41
C VAL A 353 -55.57 -3.62 15.89
N PRO A 354 -54.59 -2.76 16.25
CA PRO A 354 -54.46 -2.26 17.62
C PRO A 354 -55.64 -1.35 17.99
N GLN A 355 -56.29 -1.62 19.13
CA GLN A 355 -57.30 -0.70 19.68
C GLN A 355 -56.63 0.51 20.38
N PRO A 356 -57.25 1.70 20.33
CA PRO A 356 -56.69 2.91 20.93
C PRO A 356 -56.74 2.88 22.46
N GLN A 357 -55.61 3.21 23.11
CA GLN A 357 -55.54 3.39 24.56
C GLN A 357 -55.98 4.80 24.99
N SER A 358 -56.81 4.88 26.04
CA SER A 358 -57.27 6.12 26.67
C SER A 358 -56.41 6.50 27.89
N VAL A 359 -56.23 7.80 28.12
CA VAL A 359 -55.30 8.41 29.09
C VAL A 359 -55.87 9.79 29.51
N PRO A 360 -55.77 10.30 30.77
CA PRO A 360 -55.77 9.65 32.09
C PRO A 360 -56.63 10.41 33.17
N THR A 361 -56.43 10.01 34.46
CA THR A 361 -56.48 10.80 35.74
C THR A 361 -57.65 10.54 36.71
N PRO A 362 -57.50 10.84 38.04
CA PRO A 362 -56.30 10.84 38.90
C PRO A 362 -56.49 10.14 40.27
N HIS A 363 -55.39 9.72 40.91
CA HIS A 363 -55.35 9.53 42.37
C HIS A 363 -54.13 10.21 43.02
N LYS A 364 -54.31 10.58 44.29
CA LYS A 364 -53.49 11.54 45.08
C LYS A 364 -52.40 10.80 45.92
N PRO A 365 -51.57 11.49 46.72
CA PRO A 365 -50.12 11.29 46.73
C PRO A 365 -49.62 10.30 47.79
N VAL A 366 -48.37 9.85 47.63
CA VAL A 366 -47.61 9.15 48.67
C VAL A 366 -46.29 9.91 48.87
N ASP A 367 -45.88 10.05 50.14
CA ASP A 367 -44.76 10.89 50.56
C ASP A 367 -43.38 10.43 50.05
N PRO A 368 -42.40 11.35 49.90
CA PRO A 368 -41.13 11.05 49.25
C PRO A 368 -40.18 10.20 50.11
N VAL A 369 -39.75 9.06 49.58
CA VAL A 369 -38.63 8.31 50.13
C VAL A 369 -37.31 9.01 49.79
N LYS A 370 -36.51 9.21 50.83
CA LYS A 370 -35.22 9.90 50.84
C LYS A 370 -34.16 9.17 49.99
N PRO A 371 -33.38 9.86 49.12
CA PRO A 371 -32.20 9.28 48.50
C PRO A 371 -31.08 9.09 49.51
N ASP A 372 -30.42 7.94 49.50
CA ASP A 372 -29.20 7.72 50.25
C ASP A 372 -27.97 8.35 49.57
N LYS A 373 -26.91 8.45 50.38
CA LYS A 373 -25.79 9.40 50.26
C LYS A 373 -24.86 9.08 49.07
N PRO A 374 -24.34 10.10 48.34
CA PRO A 374 -23.24 9.89 47.39
C PRO A 374 -21.91 9.60 48.10
N ASP A 375 -21.08 8.78 47.48
CA ASP A 375 -19.74 8.42 47.97
C ASP A 375 -18.83 9.66 48.10
N GLN A 376 -18.00 9.67 49.16
CA GLN A 376 -17.01 10.72 49.39
C GLN A 376 -15.63 10.36 48.79
N PRO A 377 -14.78 11.36 48.50
CA PRO A 377 -13.57 11.15 47.70
C PRO A 377 -12.46 10.38 48.43
N ILE A 378 -11.67 9.65 47.65
CA ILE A 378 -10.43 9.01 48.10
C ILE A 378 -9.42 10.09 48.51
N LYS A 379 -8.82 9.95 49.69
CA LYS A 379 -7.70 10.80 50.16
C LYS A 379 -6.41 10.48 49.39
N PRO A 380 -5.65 11.48 48.92
CA PRO A 380 -4.24 11.31 48.59
C PRO A 380 -3.39 11.13 49.86
N ASP A 381 -2.33 10.34 49.77
CA ASP A 381 -1.34 10.11 50.83
C ASP A 381 -0.28 11.23 50.86
N GLU A 382 0.15 11.62 52.06
CA GLU A 382 1.17 12.66 52.29
C GLU A 382 2.56 12.05 52.43
N SER A 383 3.32 11.97 51.32
CA SER A 383 4.79 12.02 51.42
C SER A 383 5.46 12.48 50.14
N LEU A 384 5.93 13.74 50.13
CA LEU A 384 7.21 14.25 49.59
C LEU A 384 7.14 15.79 49.46
N LYS A 385 8.15 16.50 50.01
CA LYS A 385 8.19 17.96 50.09
C LYS A 385 8.67 18.62 48.78
N PRO A 386 8.02 19.70 48.30
CA PRO A 386 8.62 20.68 47.39
C PRO A 386 9.35 21.80 48.15
N VAL A 387 10.23 22.53 47.45
CA VAL A 387 11.07 23.63 47.97
C VAL A 387 10.46 25.01 47.64
N ASP A 388 10.69 26.00 48.51
CA ASP A 388 10.18 27.37 48.41
C ASP A 388 10.66 28.17 47.18
N PRO A 389 9.82 29.10 46.70
CA PRO A 389 10.28 30.36 46.11
C PRO A 389 9.81 31.60 46.93
N LYS A 390 10.76 32.50 47.24
CA LYS A 390 10.55 33.82 47.88
C LYS A 390 10.17 34.92 46.84
N PRO A 391 9.77 36.17 47.22
CA PRO A 391 8.60 36.79 46.58
C PRO A 391 8.77 38.20 45.96
N THR A 392 7.81 38.52 45.08
CA THR A 392 7.16 39.83 44.71
C THR A 392 7.86 41.20 44.80
N ASP A 393 7.79 41.98 43.69
CA ASP A 393 7.25 43.37 43.57
C ASP A 393 7.30 43.85 42.08
N SER A 394 6.63 44.89 41.54
CA SER A 394 5.32 45.54 41.83
C SER A 394 4.79 46.47 40.69
N THR A 395 3.53 46.26 40.22
CA THR A 395 2.68 47.24 39.45
C THR A 395 3.16 47.68 38.02
N LYS A 396 2.47 48.51 37.20
CA LYS A 396 1.16 49.23 37.32
C LYS A 396 0.12 49.08 36.15
N PRO A 397 -0.22 50.03 35.23
CA PRO A 397 -1.64 50.15 34.81
C PRO A 397 -1.99 49.94 33.32
N ILE A 398 -3.29 49.77 33.07
CA ILE A 398 -3.98 49.51 31.79
C ILE A 398 -4.39 50.83 31.09
N THR A 399 -4.43 50.84 29.75
CA THR A 399 -5.33 51.73 28.96
C THR A 399 -5.96 50.96 27.78
N PRO A 400 -7.26 51.14 27.46
CA PRO A 400 -7.94 50.49 26.34
C PRO A 400 -8.05 51.40 25.10
N THR A 401 -7.82 50.85 23.90
CA THR A 401 -7.87 51.61 22.64
C THR A 401 -9.23 51.48 21.92
N LYS A 402 -9.68 52.60 21.34
CA LYS A 402 -10.98 52.82 20.68
C LYS A 402 -11.08 52.15 19.29
N PRO A 403 -12.27 51.68 18.84
CA PRO A 403 -12.46 51.16 17.48
C PRO A 403 -12.50 52.26 16.42
N ILE A 404 -12.10 51.92 15.18
CA ILE A 404 -12.10 52.81 14.01
C ILE A 404 -13.10 52.28 12.96
N GLN A 405 -13.82 53.19 12.30
CA GLN A 405 -14.85 52.93 11.28
C GLN A 405 -14.26 52.55 9.90
N PRO A 406 -15.03 51.91 9.01
CA PRO A 406 -14.60 51.59 7.65
C PRO A 406 -14.63 52.82 6.73
N THR A 407 -13.80 52.79 5.68
CA THR A 407 -13.78 53.80 4.59
C THR A 407 -14.05 53.14 3.23
N ASP A 408 -14.91 53.77 2.43
CA ASP A 408 -15.33 53.31 1.10
C ASP A 408 -14.28 53.45 -0.02
N ASN A 409 -14.59 52.79 -1.15
CA ASN A 409 -14.01 52.95 -2.50
C ASN A 409 -12.62 52.29 -2.72
N LYS A 410 -12.29 51.72 -3.89
CA LYS A 410 -12.87 51.87 -5.24
C LYS A 410 -12.57 50.64 -6.13
N LYS A 411 -13.45 50.35 -7.09
CA LYS A 411 -13.29 49.36 -8.19
C LYS A 411 -12.32 49.86 -9.28
N PRO A 412 -11.54 48.96 -9.90
CA PRO A 412 -11.28 48.98 -11.35
C PRO A 412 -11.66 47.60 -11.95
N GLU A 413 -12.66 47.45 -12.82
CA GLU A 413 -12.73 47.87 -14.24
C GLU A 413 -11.68 47.22 -15.14
N SER A 414 -12.18 46.30 -15.95
CA SER A 414 -11.50 45.55 -16.99
C SER A 414 -11.69 46.22 -18.37
N LYS A 415 -10.66 46.18 -19.21
CA LYS A 415 -10.76 46.33 -20.67
C LYS A 415 -9.73 45.43 -21.39
N PRO A 416 -9.94 45.11 -22.67
CA PRO A 416 -9.55 43.81 -23.23
C PRO A 416 -8.18 43.79 -23.93
N ILE A 417 -7.69 42.58 -24.20
CA ILE A 417 -6.47 42.31 -24.98
C ILE A 417 -6.82 41.39 -26.17
N GLN A 418 -6.55 41.84 -27.39
CA GLN A 418 -6.29 41.05 -28.61
C GLN A 418 -5.97 42.03 -29.76
N PRO A 419 -5.33 41.61 -30.88
CA PRO A 419 -4.26 40.61 -30.99
C PRO A 419 -3.08 41.12 -31.85
N THR A 420 -1.94 40.42 -31.82
CA THR A 420 -0.96 40.45 -32.92
C THR A 420 -0.39 39.05 -33.17
N GLU A 421 -0.68 38.52 -34.36
CA GLU A 421 0.10 37.47 -35.02
C GLU A 421 1.47 38.10 -35.46
N ASP A 422 2.52 37.40 -35.86
CA ASP A 422 2.61 36.10 -36.55
C ASP A 422 4.07 35.56 -36.55
N LYS A 423 4.28 34.35 -37.11
CA LYS A 423 5.52 33.72 -37.64
C LYS A 423 6.27 32.65 -36.81
N LYS A 424 5.68 31.45 -36.89
CA LYS A 424 6.26 30.14 -37.32
C LYS A 424 7.48 29.47 -36.61
N PRO A 425 7.57 28.12 -36.66
CA PRO A 425 8.35 27.32 -35.72
C PRO A 425 9.71 26.83 -36.23
N ILE A 426 10.56 26.36 -35.30
CA ILE A 426 11.81 25.65 -35.55
C ILE A 426 11.59 24.13 -35.39
N GLN A 427 11.95 23.34 -36.40
CA GLN A 427 11.99 21.87 -36.33
C GLN A 427 13.37 21.35 -35.84
N PRO A 428 13.44 20.14 -35.26
CA PRO A 428 14.68 19.57 -34.73
C PRO A 428 15.61 19.03 -35.84
N LYS A 429 16.92 19.08 -35.59
CA LYS A 429 17.95 18.56 -36.50
C LYS A 429 18.29 17.10 -36.21
N THR A 430 18.18 16.25 -37.23
CA THR A 430 18.80 14.92 -37.31
C THR A 430 20.28 15.04 -37.70
N PRO A 431 21.18 14.14 -37.26
CA PRO A 431 22.48 13.95 -37.87
C PRO A 431 22.55 12.64 -38.67
N GLU A 432 22.76 12.74 -39.99
CA GLU A 432 23.36 11.69 -40.80
C GLU A 432 24.60 12.26 -41.50
N ASN A 433 25.69 11.49 -41.53
CA ASN A 433 26.54 11.46 -42.71
C ASN A 433 27.32 10.14 -42.84
N LYS A 434 27.56 9.76 -44.09
CA LYS A 434 28.00 8.43 -44.54
C LYS A 434 29.50 8.14 -44.33
N PRO A 435 29.93 6.86 -44.47
CA PRO A 435 31.33 6.45 -44.49
C PRO A 435 31.90 6.40 -45.92
N ASP A 436 33.22 6.20 -46.03
CA ASP A 436 33.84 5.71 -47.27
C ASP A 436 35.14 4.91 -46.98
N ASN A 437 35.29 3.76 -47.68
CA ASN A 437 36.51 3.08 -48.18
C ASN A 437 37.80 2.93 -47.29
N GLN A 438 38.60 1.86 -47.34
CA GLN A 438 38.60 0.59 -48.10
C GLN A 438 39.62 -0.41 -47.49
N ALA A 439 39.82 -1.55 -48.17
CA ALA A 439 40.96 -2.48 -48.09
C ALA A 439 40.90 -3.69 -47.11
N LYS A 440 40.76 -4.87 -47.74
CA LYS A 440 41.18 -6.19 -47.25
C LYS A 440 42.71 -6.34 -47.45
N PRO A 441 43.41 -7.23 -46.72
CA PRO A 441 43.57 -8.59 -47.24
C PRO A 441 43.47 -9.70 -46.18
N ASP A 442 43.45 -10.95 -46.66
CA ASP A 442 43.27 -12.17 -45.87
C ASP A 442 44.57 -12.68 -45.19
N ASN A 443 44.37 -13.60 -44.24
CA ASN A 443 45.08 -14.89 -44.09
C ASN A 443 45.88 -15.17 -42.78
N LYS A 444 45.52 -16.30 -42.14
CA LYS A 444 46.38 -17.26 -41.40
C LYS A 444 46.93 -16.99 -39.97
N THR A 445 46.35 -17.78 -39.04
CA THR A 445 47.04 -18.69 -38.09
C THR A 445 47.45 -18.19 -36.68
N GLN A 446 46.85 -18.83 -35.64
CA GLN A 446 47.36 -19.04 -34.27
C GLN A 446 47.59 -17.78 -33.38
N THR A 447 47.48 -17.78 -32.04
CA THR A 447 47.30 -18.86 -31.04
C THR A 447 46.66 -18.31 -29.74
N LYS A 448 46.01 -19.20 -28.97
CA LYS A 448 45.86 -19.22 -27.49
C LYS A 448 45.20 -18.06 -26.71
N ASN A 449 44.18 -18.48 -25.94
CA ASN A 449 43.75 -18.02 -24.61
C ASN A 449 43.22 -16.57 -24.43
N VAL A 450 42.03 -16.45 -23.82
CA VAL A 450 41.82 -16.00 -22.41
C VAL A 450 40.32 -15.78 -22.11
N ASN A 451 39.86 -16.35 -20.99
CA ASN A 451 38.69 -16.01 -20.14
C ASN A 451 37.22 -16.11 -20.63
N ASN A 452 36.54 -17.13 -20.07
CA ASN A 452 35.35 -17.02 -19.19
C ASN A 452 34.30 -15.93 -19.47
N LYS A 453 33.13 -16.35 -19.97
CA LYS A 453 31.84 -15.64 -19.82
C LYS A 453 30.76 -16.55 -19.23
N THR A 454 30.84 -16.82 -17.92
CA THR A 454 29.75 -17.43 -17.15
C THR A 454 29.83 -17.06 -15.67
N ALA A 455 29.59 -15.79 -15.36
CA ALA A 455 29.34 -15.32 -14.00
C ALA A 455 28.62 -13.96 -14.05
N PHE A 456 27.28 -13.94 -13.97
CA PHE A 456 26.48 -12.82 -13.42
C PHE A 456 24.97 -13.13 -13.27
N VAL A 457 24.57 -14.38 -12.98
CA VAL A 457 23.20 -14.71 -12.53
C VAL A 457 23.25 -15.85 -11.48
N ALA A 458 23.60 -15.55 -10.22
CA ALA A 458 23.46 -16.49 -9.08
C ALA A 458 23.73 -15.87 -7.69
N VAL A 459 23.22 -14.68 -7.34
CA VAL A 459 23.26 -14.18 -5.93
C VAL A 459 21.92 -13.58 -5.51
N SER A 460 20.88 -14.43 -5.46
CA SER A 460 19.58 -14.08 -4.85
C SER A 460 18.72 -15.27 -4.40
N ALA A 461 19.08 -16.53 -4.74
CA ALA A 461 18.27 -17.71 -4.42
C ALA A 461 18.78 -18.58 -3.25
N VAL A 462 20.05 -18.44 -2.82
CA VAL A 462 20.67 -19.38 -1.85
C VAL A 462 20.32 -19.06 -0.38
N SER A 463 19.98 -17.80 -0.07
CA SER A 463 19.76 -17.34 1.31
C SER A 463 18.44 -17.81 1.95
N ILE A 464 17.46 -18.28 1.17
CA ILE A 464 16.12 -18.63 1.68
C ILE A 464 16.05 -20.10 2.14
N LEU A 465 16.76 -21.01 1.47
CA LEU A 465 16.80 -22.44 1.85
C LEU A 465 17.61 -22.71 3.13
N ALA A 466 18.63 -21.88 3.44
CA ALA A 466 19.45 -22.05 4.64
C ALA A 466 18.69 -21.76 5.95
N ILE A 467 17.71 -20.85 5.94
CA ILE A 467 17.02 -20.38 7.16
C ILE A 467 15.96 -21.39 7.65
N LEU A 468 15.34 -22.14 6.72
CA LEU A 468 14.37 -23.20 7.05
C LEU A 468 15.03 -24.45 7.65
N ALA A 469 16.26 -24.77 7.24
CA ALA A 469 17.02 -25.88 7.81
C ALA A 469 17.39 -25.65 9.29
N ILE A 470 17.82 -24.42 9.65
CA ILE A 470 18.27 -24.10 11.01
C ILE A 470 17.09 -24.10 12.01
N SER A 471 15.92 -23.59 11.63
CA SER A 471 14.73 -23.59 12.49
C SER A 471 14.27 -25.00 12.88
N SER A 472 14.41 -25.96 11.96
CA SER A 472 14.01 -27.36 12.18
C SER A 472 14.92 -28.08 13.19
N VAL A 473 16.23 -27.79 13.18
CA VAL A 473 17.21 -28.40 14.10
C VAL A 473 17.04 -27.84 15.53
N VAL A 474 16.78 -26.54 15.68
CA VAL A 474 16.59 -25.91 17.01
C VAL A 474 15.34 -26.45 17.74
N ILE A 475 14.27 -26.77 17.00
CA ILE A 475 13.06 -27.36 17.56
C ILE A 475 13.29 -28.82 18.00
N LEU A 476 14.07 -29.61 17.24
CA LEU A 476 14.40 -30.99 17.63
C LEU A 476 15.27 -31.05 18.90
N ILE A 477 16.24 -30.14 19.04
CA ILE A 477 17.14 -30.11 20.21
C ILE A 477 16.38 -29.72 21.49
N LYS A 478 15.40 -28.80 21.42
CA LYS A 478 14.56 -28.46 22.59
C LYS A 478 13.63 -29.61 23.01
N LYS A 479 13.14 -30.44 22.09
CA LYS A 479 12.29 -31.60 22.43
C LYS A 479 13.05 -32.78 23.08
N LYS A 480 14.38 -32.83 22.96
CA LYS A 480 15.22 -33.90 23.54
C LYS A 480 15.80 -33.58 24.93
N LYS A 481 15.54 -32.40 25.48
CA LYS A 481 15.97 -32.00 26.86
C LYS A 481 14.85 -32.03 27.91
N ASN A 482 13.61 -32.30 27.52
CA ASN A 482 12.44 -32.39 28.41
C ASN A 482 11.78 -33.78 28.35
N LYS A 483 12.60 -34.84 28.34
CA LYS A 483 12.22 -36.24 28.51
C LYS A 483 13.30 -36.95 29.31
#